data_AF-A0A538JM17-F1
#
_entry.id   AF-A0A538JM17-F1
#
_cell.length_a   1.000
_cell.length_b   1.000
_cell.length_c   1.000
_cell.angle_alpha   90.00
_cell.angle_beta   90.00
_cell.angle_gamma   90.00
#
_symmetry.space_group_name_H-M   'P 1'
#
loop_
_entity.id
_entity.type
_entity.pdbx_description
1 polymer ?
#
loop_
_entity_poly.entity_id
_entity_poly.type
_entity_poly.pdbx_seq_one_letter_code
_entity_poly.pdbx_strand_id
1 'polypeptide(L)'
;MFRRSGVLPKLEGEERRIFDAVVKPAEGSGDGNAAAEIERLQKEISRAEGMLANDRFTENAPTEVVEAEREKLARYKRELDAISR
;
A
#
# COMPACT_ATOMS: atom_id res chain seq x y z
N MET A 1 -9.32 3.66 -10.23
CA MET A 1 -8.46 3.23 -9.11
C MET A 1 -9.37 2.69 -8.02
N PHE A 2 -9.43 1.37 -7.92
CA PHE A 2 -10.45 0.59 -7.22
C PHE A 2 -9.71 -0.77 -7.05
N ARG A 3 -9.59 -1.42 -5.90
CA ARG A 3 -10.67 -1.69 -4.96
C ARG A 3 -10.21 -2.31 -3.63
N ARG A 4 -10.91 -1.96 -2.54
CA ARG A 4 -11.26 -2.87 -1.42
C ARG A 4 -12.66 -3.48 -1.67
N SER A 5 -12.86 -4.01 -2.86
CA SER A 5 -14.10 -4.62 -3.35
C SER A 5 -13.63 -5.70 -4.32
N GLY A 6 -13.97 -6.95 -4.05
CA GLY A 6 -13.51 -8.13 -4.81
C GLY A 6 -14.05 -8.23 -6.23
N VAL A 7 -14.14 -7.12 -6.95
CA VAL A 7 -14.58 -7.04 -8.35
C VAL A 7 -13.39 -6.61 -9.18
N LEU A 8 -12.76 -7.56 -9.88
CA LEU A 8 -11.70 -7.27 -10.85
C LEU A 8 -12.26 -6.33 -11.94
N PRO A 9 -11.83 -5.06 -12.02
CA PRO A 9 -12.14 -4.26 -13.20
C PRO A 9 -11.47 -4.93 -14.42
N LYS A 10 -12.18 -4.97 -15.55
CA LYS A 10 -11.59 -5.38 -16.84
C LYS A 10 -10.55 -4.33 -17.24
N LEU A 11 -9.32 -4.52 -16.76
CA LEU A 11 -8.15 -3.77 -17.16
C LEU A 11 -7.47 -4.54 -18.28
N GLU A 12 -7.16 -3.88 -19.40
CA GLU A 12 -6.41 -4.44 -20.52
C GLU A 12 -5.05 -3.75 -20.65
N GLY A 13 -4.06 -4.50 -21.15
CA GLY A 13 -2.73 -3.97 -21.47
C GLY A 13 -1.93 -3.47 -20.26
N GLU A 14 -1.44 -2.23 -20.35
CA GLU A 14 -0.47 -1.63 -19.44
C GLU A 14 -1.05 -1.27 -18.08
N GLU A 15 -2.33 -0.90 -18.03
CA GLU A 15 -3.04 -0.55 -16.80
C GLU A 15 -3.16 -1.74 -15.85
N ARG A 16 -3.26 -2.97 -16.40
CA ARG A 16 -3.26 -4.20 -15.62
C ARG A 16 -1.89 -4.50 -15.01
N ARG A 17 -0.80 -4.20 -15.72
CA ARG A 17 0.56 -4.37 -15.19
C ARG A 17 0.86 -3.39 -14.06
N ILE A 18 0.40 -2.15 -14.18
CA ILE A 18 0.56 -1.13 -13.12
C ILE A 18 -0.28 -1.52 -11.90
N PHE A 19 -1.50 -1.99 -12.11
CA PHE A 19 -2.36 -2.47 -11.03
C PHE A 19 -1.78 -3.70 -10.33
N ASP A 20 -1.36 -4.73 -11.07
CA ASP A 20 -0.79 -5.95 -10.50
C ASP A 20 0.56 -5.67 -9.82
N ALA A 21 1.37 -4.72 -10.29
CA ALA A 21 2.61 -4.30 -9.62
C ALA A 21 2.36 -3.52 -8.32
N VAL A 22 1.22 -2.83 -8.21
CA VAL A 22 0.83 -2.05 -7.03
C VAL A 22 0.02 -2.90 -6.03
N VAL A 23 -0.65 -3.97 -6.50
CA VAL A 23 -1.60 -4.76 -5.71
C VAL A 23 -1.07 -6.15 -5.39
N LYS A 24 -0.04 -6.69 -6.05
CA LYS A 24 0.55 -7.95 -5.60
C LYS A 24 1.10 -7.74 -4.18
N PRO A 25 0.55 -8.42 -3.17
CA PRO A 25 1.37 -8.72 -2.02
C PRO A 25 2.50 -9.57 -2.60
N ALA A 26 3.74 -9.21 -2.32
CA ALA A 26 4.80 -10.20 -2.37
C ALA A 26 4.46 -11.24 -1.29
N GLU A 27 3.58 -12.17 -1.61
CA GLU A 27 3.48 -13.43 -0.90
C GLU A 27 4.76 -14.17 -1.23
N GLY A 28 5.70 -14.03 -0.31
CA GLY A 28 7.06 -14.53 -0.40
C GLY A 28 7.66 -14.49 0.99
N SER A 29 7.20 -15.44 1.81
CA SER A 29 8.00 -16.24 2.75
C SER A 29 9.03 -15.51 3.60
N GLY A 30 8.82 -15.56 4.93
CA GLY A 30 9.75 -15.08 5.93
C GLY A 30 11.11 -15.78 5.86
N ASP A 31 12.01 -15.25 5.05
CA ASP A 31 13.43 -15.56 5.07
C ASP A 31 14.14 -14.65 6.08
N GLY A 32 13.74 -14.68 7.36
CA GLY A 32 14.55 -14.27 8.53
C GLY A 32 15.28 -12.92 8.53
N ASN A 33 15.08 -12.05 7.54
CA ASN A 33 15.87 -10.85 7.32
C ASN A 33 15.06 -9.62 7.73
N ALA A 34 15.13 -9.30 9.01
CA ALA A 34 14.49 -8.12 9.59
C ALA A 34 14.86 -6.84 8.82
N ALA A 35 16.08 -6.73 8.26
CA ALA A 35 16.49 -5.55 7.49
C ALA A 35 15.72 -5.42 6.16
N ALA A 36 15.49 -6.53 5.45
CA ALA A 36 14.69 -6.52 4.22
C ALA A 36 13.22 -6.17 4.50
N GLU A 37 12.68 -6.66 5.62
CA GLU A 37 11.32 -6.33 6.04
C GLU A 37 11.18 -4.87 6.50
N ILE A 38 12.17 -4.34 7.21
CA ILE A 38 12.26 -2.92 7.56
C ILE A 38 12.29 -2.05 6.29
N GLU A 39 13.13 -2.39 5.31
CA GLU A 39 13.23 -1.64 4.05
C GLU A 39 11.89 -1.67 3.29
N ARG A 40 11.24 -2.83 3.24
CA ARG A 40 9.92 -2.98 2.63
C ARG A 40 8.90 -2.09 3.31
N LEU A 41 8.80 -2.12 4.64
CA LEU A 41 7.84 -1.33 5.41
C LEU A 41 8.10 0.17 5.26
N GLN A 42 9.36 0.61 5.30
CA GLN A 42 9.73 2.01 5.08
C GLN A 42 9.28 2.49 3.69
N LYS A 43 9.45 1.66 2.66
CA LYS A 43 9.02 1.98 1.30
C LYS A 43 7.50 2.09 1.19
N GLU A 44 6.76 1.18 1.82
CA GLU A 44 5.29 1.24 1.84
C GLU A 44 4.77 2.44 2.62
N ILE A 45 5.41 2.79 3.75
CA ILE A 45 5.09 4.01 4.52
C ILE A 45 5.29 5.25 3.66
N SER A 46 6.45 5.38 3.01
CA SER A 46 6.75 6.55 2.16
C SER A 46 5.75 6.71 1.01
N ARG A 47 5.31 5.60 0.40
CA ARG A 47 4.27 5.62 -0.64
C ARG A 47 2.91 6.07 -0.11
N ALA A 48 2.46 5.50 1.01
CA ALA A 48 1.19 5.84 1.62
C ALA A 48 1.18 7.31 2.10
N GLU A 49 2.28 7.79 2.68
CA GLU A 49 2.46 9.20 3.05
C GLU A 49 2.42 10.11 1.83
N GLY A 50 3.10 9.75 0.74
CA GLY A 50 3.07 10.51 -0.51
C GLY A 50 1.67 10.59 -1.12
N MET A 51 0.88 9.50 -1.04
CA MET A 51 -0.52 9.51 -1.47
C MET A 51 -1.38 10.42 -0.59
N LEU A 52 -1.25 10.32 0.73
CA LEU A 52 -2.05 11.09 1.69
C LEU A 52 -1.66 12.56 1.78
N ALA A 53 -0.44 12.94 1.38
CA ALA A 53 0.01 14.32 1.27
C ALA A 53 -0.43 14.98 -0.06
N ASN A 54 -0.97 14.21 -1.01
CA ASN A 54 -1.48 14.76 -2.25
C ASN A 54 -2.94 15.21 -2.08
N ASP A 55 -3.15 16.51 -2.00
CA ASP A 55 -4.49 17.11 -1.82
C ASP A 55 -5.49 16.62 -2.89
N ARG A 56 -5.04 16.41 -4.13
CA ARG A 56 -5.93 15.92 -5.20
C ARG A 56 -6.44 14.50 -4.90
N PHE A 57 -5.67 13.68 -4.20
CA PHE A 57 -6.12 12.36 -3.77
C PHE A 57 -7.09 12.48 -2.60
N THR A 58 -6.77 13.25 -1.56
CA THR A 58 -7.63 13.39 -0.37
C THR A 58 -8.96 14.08 -0.66
N GLU A 59 -9.00 14.98 -1.65
CA GLU A 59 -10.21 15.71 -2.03
C GLU A 59 -11.10 14.95 -3.02
N ASN A 60 -10.50 14.21 -3.97
CA ASN A 60 -11.27 13.60 -5.07
C ASN A 60 -11.51 12.10 -4.91
N ALA A 61 -10.74 11.40 -4.06
CA ALA A 61 -10.97 9.99 -3.82
C ALA A 61 -12.17 9.77 -2.88
N PRO A 62 -12.87 8.62 -2.98
CA PRO A 62 -13.90 8.26 -2.01
C PRO A 62 -13.33 8.25 -0.60
N THR A 63 -14.08 8.76 0.37
CA THR A 63 -13.67 8.83 1.78
C THR A 63 -13.22 7.48 2.32
N GLU A 64 -13.93 6.39 1.97
CA GLU A 64 -13.55 5.03 2.37
C GLU A 64 -12.15 4.60 1.86
N VAL A 65 -11.71 5.11 0.71
CA VAL A 65 -10.40 4.81 0.13
C VAL A 65 -9.32 5.61 0.86
N VAL A 66 -9.59 6.88 1.17
CA VAL A 66 -8.67 7.74 1.94
C VAL A 66 -8.48 7.17 3.35
N GLU A 67 -9.56 6.79 4.03
CA GLU A 67 -9.49 6.20 5.36
C GLU A 67 -8.79 4.83 5.34
N ALA A 68 -9.06 3.99 4.34
CA ALA A 68 -8.33 2.73 4.20
C ALA A 68 -6.82 2.95 3.98
N GLU A 69 -6.42 4.02 3.29
CA GLU A 69 -5.00 4.36 3.13
C GLU A 69 -4.38 4.86 4.45
N ARG A 70 -5.11 5.66 5.23
CA ARG A 70 -4.70 6.07 6.59
C ARG A 70 -4.52 4.88 7.53
N GLU A 71 -5.46 3.94 7.50
CA GLU A 71 -5.38 2.70 8.28
C GLU A 71 -4.18 1.84 7.87
N LYS A 72 -3.91 1.70 6.57
CA LYS A 72 -2.72 1.01 6.06
C LYS A 72 -1.43 1.67 6.56
N LEU A 73 -1.32 2.98 6.45
CA LEU A 73 -0.17 3.74 6.94
C LEU A 73 0.04 3.51 8.45
N ALA A 74 -1.03 3.59 9.23
CA ALA A 74 -0.97 3.36 10.67
C ALA A 74 -0.52 1.93 11.01
N ARG A 75 -0.98 0.93 10.24
CA ARG A 75 -0.55 -0.46 10.40
C ARG A 75 0.94 -0.63 10.08
N TYR A 76 1.41 -0.14 8.93
CA TYR A 76 2.82 -0.27 8.56
C TYR A 76 3.75 0.41 9.56
N LYS A 77 3.36 1.57 10.12
CA LYS A 77 4.13 2.23 11.18
C LYS A 77 4.24 1.38 12.45
N ARG A 78 3.16 0.71 12.87
CA ARG A 78 3.17 -0.19 14.03
C ARG A 78 4.02 -1.43 13.77
N GLU A 79 3.90 -2.02 12.59
CA GLU A 79 4.71 -3.18 12.19
C GLU A 79 6.20 -2.81 12.17
N LEU A 80 6.56 -1.66 11.59
CA LEU A 80 7.93 -1.17 11.56
C LEU A 80 8.49 -0.95 12.97
N ASP A 81 7.73 -0.28 13.83
CA ASP A 81 8.12 -0.05 15.23
C ASP A 81 8.38 -1.37 15.96
N ALA A 82 7.49 -2.36 15.80
CA ALA A 82 7.60 -3.66 16.44
C ALA A 82 8.85 -4.46 16.01
N ILE A 83 9.31 -4.31 14.77
CA ILE A 83 10.49 -5.05 14.26
C ILE A 83 11.80 -4.25 14.33
N SER A 84 11.72 -2.93 14.54
CA SER A 84 12.89 -2.04 14.67
C SER A 84 13.41 -1.90 16.10
N ARG A 85 12.73 -2.53 17.07
CA ARG A 85 13.02 -2.44 18.51
C ARG A 85 14.03 -3.48 18.99
#